data_AF-A0AAV4J929-F1
#
_entry.id   AF-A0AAV4J929-F1
#
_cell.length_a   1.000
_cell.length_b   1.000
_cell.length_c   1.000
_cell.angle_alpha   90.00
_cell.angle_beta   90.00
_cell.angle_gamma   90.00
#
_symmetry.space_group_name_H-M   'P 1'
#
loop_
_entity.id
_entity.type
_entity.pdbx_description
1 polymer ?
#
loop_
_entity_poly.entity_id
_entity_poly.type
_entity_poly.pdbx_seq_one_letter_code
_entity_poly.pdbx_strand_id
1 'polypeptide(L)'
;MCYGNARFKFPKSILKECKCGKARLDAMLENSDDPEVKAVTPSINIHRMWKVTRAIGEAKKCLNMKEVIGQTQTDRKGLGSSKAKGWSKTEGKEKRDMTIDKVRQEEFEKNFEGRPATSQTEILQSTDSNME
;
A
#
# COMPACT_ATOMS: atom_id res chain seq x y z
N MET A 1 35.47 7.92 -24.45
CA MET A 1 34.16 7.25 -24.63
C MET A 1 33.32 7.52 -23.40
N CYS A 2 32.39 8.47 -23.47
CA CYS A 2 31.57 8.88 -22.34
C CYS A 2 30.22 8.15 -22.45
N TYR A 3 30.01 7.06 -21.71
CA TYR A 3 28.69 6.46 -21.61
C TYR A 3 27.80 7.41 -20.80
N GLY A 4 26.88 8.07 -21.49
CA GLY A 4 25.89 8.95 -20.88
C GLY A 4 25.04 8.18 -19.87
N ASN A 5 24.91 8.73 -18.66
CA ASN A 5 24.07 8.19 -17.60
C ASN A 5 22.58 8.40 -17.92
N ALA A 6 22.06 7.71 -18.94
CA ALA A 6 20.63 7.66 -19.22
C ALA A 6 19.95 6.78 -18.16
N ARG A 7 19.47 7.40 -17.07
CA ARG A 7 18.66 6.69 -16.07
C ARG A 7 17.28 6.44 -16.66
N PHE A 8 17.01 5.20 -17.06
CA PHE A 8 15.70 4.76 -17.52
C PHE A 8 14.66 4.98 -16.40
N LYS A 9 13.69 5.87 -16.64
CA LYS A 9 12.62 6.18 -15.70
C LYS A 9 11.40 5.31 -16.04
N PHE A 10 11.10 4.34 -15.20
CA PHE A 10 9.85 3.58 -15.32
C PHE A 10 8.65 4.48 -14.98
N PRO A 11 7.50 4.30 -15.67
CA PRO A 11 6.26 4.94 -15.26
C PRO A 11 5.85 4.46 -13.86
N LYS A 12 5.21 5.35 -13.09
CA LYS A 12 4.84 5.08 -11.69
C LYS A 12 3.90 3.87 -11.55
N SER A 13 3.07 3.59 -12.55
CA SER A 13 2.18 2.42 -12.57
C SER A 13 2.97 1.10 -12.51
N ILE A 14 3.97 0.94 -13.37
CA ILE A 14 4.81 -0.27 -13.42
C ILE A 14 5.63 -0.42 -12.13
N LEU A 15 6.14 0.68 -11.59
CA LEU A 15 6.87 0.66 -10.31
C LEU A 15 5.99 0.16 -9.17
N LYS A 16 4.71 0.57 -9.12
CA LYS A 16 3.75 0.09 -8.11
C LYS A 16 3.51 -1.41 -8.22
N GLU A 17 3.29 -1.91 -9.43
CA GLU A 17 3.07 -3.34 -9.65
C GLU A 17 4.31 -4.17 -9.30
N CYS A 18 5.50 -3.68 -9.66
CA CYS A 18 6.76 -4.31 -9.28
C CYS A 18 6.91 -4.39 -7.75
N LYS A 19 6.61 -3.29 -7.04
CA LYS A 19 6.58 -3.26 -5.57
C LYS A 19 5.61 -4.27 -4.97
N CYS A 20 4.37 -4.29 -5.46
CA CYS A 20 3.35 -5.24 -4.99
C CYS A 20 3.75 -6.69 -5.28
N GLY A 21 4.30 -6.97 -6.47
CA GLY A 21 4.74 -8.31 -6.86
C GLY A 21 5.89 -8.84 -6.00
N LYS A 22 6.82 -7.98 -5.62
CA LYS A 22 7.95 -8.34 -4.74
C LYS A 22 7.51 -8.50 -3.29
N ALA A 23 6.58 -7.65 -2.82
CA ALA A 23 5.96 -7.85 -1.51
C ALA A 23 5.17 -9.16 -1.44
N ARG A 24 4.47 -9.52 -2.53
CA ARG A 24 3.82 -10.82 -2.66
C ARG A 24 4.82 -11.95 -2.59
N LEU A 25 5.93 -11.88 -3.33
CA LEU A 25 6.96 -12.91 -3.31
C LEU A 25 7.55 -13.10 -1.90
N ASP A 26 7.85 -12.00 -1.20
CA ASP A 26 8.35 -12.03 0.18
C ASP A 26 7.36 -12.72 1.14
N ALA A 27 6.09 -12.31 1.07
CA ALA A 27 5.02 -12.92 1.85
C ALA A 27 4.77 -14.40 1.46
N MET A 28 5.07 -14.80 0.22
CA MET A 28 4.97 -16.19 -0.21
C MET A 28 6.08 -17.04 0.41
N LEU A 29 7.32 -16.55 0.40
CA LEU A 29 8.47 -17.24 0.98
C LEU A 29 8.34 -17.36 2.51
N GLU A 30 7.87 -16.30 3.19
CA GLU A 30 7.63 -16.31 4.64
C GLU A 30 6.59 -17.38 5.06
N ASN A 31 5.57 -17.60 4.22
CA ASN A 31 4.50 -18.56 4.48
C ASN A 31 4.68 -19.90 3.75
N SER A 32 5.90 -20.22 3.27
CA SER A 32 6.19 -21.53 2.69
C SER A 32 6.08 -22.63 3.76
N ASP A 33 5.55 -23.78 3.37
CA ASP A 33 5.50 -24.99 4.19
C ASP A 33 6.87 -25.68 4.28
N ASP A 34 7.72 -25.44 3.27
CA ASP A 34 9.08 -25.98 3.22
C ASP A 34 10.01 -25.22 4.19
N PRO A 35 10.59 -25.92 5.19
CA PRO A 35 11.47 -25.30 6.19
C PRO A 35 12.78 -24.77 5.58
N GLU A 36 13.33 -25.40 4.54
CA GLU A 36 14.58 -24.98 3.89
C GLU A 36 14.37 -23.65 3.16
N VAL A 37 13.23 -23.52 2.46
CA VAL A 37 12.85 -22.28 1.78
C VAL A 37 12.67 -21.14 2.79
N LYS A 38 12.05 -21.43 3.94
CA LYS A 38 11.86 -20.46 5.02
C LYS A 38 13.19 -20.06 5.68
N ALA A 39 14.13 -21.00 5.84
CA ALA A 39 15.45 -20.74 6.42
C ALA A 39 16.31 -19.82 5.52
N VAL A 40 16.25 -20.02 4.21
CA VAL A 40 17.08 -19.26 3.25
C VAL A 40 16.51 -17.87 2.95
N THR A 41 15.19 -17.65 3.14
CA THR A 41 14.40 -16.45 2.74
C THR A 41 15.28 -15.26 2.30
N PRO A 42 15.58 -15.13 0.99
CA PRO A 42 16.54 -14.15 0.51
C PRO A 42 16.02 -12.74 0.72
N SER A 43 16.91 -11.78 0.98
CA SER A 43 16.52 -10.37 1.08
C SER A 43 16.06 -9.85 -0.29
N ILE A 44 14.76 -9.69 -0.49
CA ILE A 44 14.20 -9.19 -1.75
C ILE A 44 14.34 -7.66 -1.80
N ASN A 45 15.25 -7.18 -2.64
CA ASN A 45 15.50 -5.76 -2.83
C ASN A 45 15.03 -5.31 -4.23
N ILE A 46 14.28 -4.20 -4.31
CA ILE A 46 13.90 -3.56 -5.59
C ILE A 46 14.80 -2.37 -5.89
N HIS A 47 15.16 -1.59 -4.86
CA HIS A 47 15.90 -0.35 -5.03
C HIS A 47 16.53 0.13 -3.71
N ARG A 48 17.48 1.08 -3.81
CA ARG A 48 18.11 1.72 -2.64
C ARG A 48 17.12 2.43 -1.70
N MET A 49 15.98 2.89 -2.23
CA MET A 49 15.04 3.74 -1.50
C MET A 49 13.83 2.99 -0.91
N TRP A 50 13.53 1.76 -1.36
CA TRP A 50 12.33 1.04 -0.93
C TRP A 50 12.68 -0.38 -0.49
N LYS A 51 12.45 -0.66 0.80
CA LYS A 51 12.72 -1.96 1.43
C LYS A 51 11.41 -2.72 1.60
N VAL A 52 11.34 -3.94 1.06
CA VAL A 52 10.14 -4.79 1.08
C VAL A 52 9.73 -5.13 2.51
N THR A 53 10.69 -5.57 3.33
CA THR A 53 10.46 -5.95 4.73
C THR A 53 9.84 -4.81 5.55
N ARG A 54 10.30 -3.58 5.32
CA ARG A 54 9.74 -2.38 5.98
C ARG A 54 8.29 -2.14 5.54
N ALA A 55 8.03 -2.17 4.23
CA ALA A 55 6.67 -1.93 3.71
C ALA A 55 5.67 -2.99 4.21
N ILE A 56 6.07 -4.26 4.24
CA ILE A 56 5.24 -5.33 4.80
C ILE A 56 5.05 -5.17 6.30
N GLY A 57 6.10 -4.81 7.04
CA GLY A 57 6.01 -4.54 8.47
C GLY A 57 5.07 -3.38 8.82
N GLU A 58 5.12 -2.28 8.05
CA GLU A 58 4.18 -1.16 8.15
C GLU A 58 2.75 -1.63 7.85
N ALA A 59 2.53 -2.35 6.75
CA ALA A 59 1.22 -2.89 6.40
C ALA A 59 0.64 -3.84 7.48
N LYS A 60 1.46 -4.75 8.03
CA LYS A 60 1.07 -5.65 9.13
C LYS A 60 0.66 -4.85 10.38
N LYS A 61 1.42 -3.81 10.73
CA LYS A 61 1.08 -2.91 11.87
C LYS A 61 -0.23 -2.17 11.62
N CYS A 62 -0.43 -1.63 10.42
CA CYS A 62 -1.67 -0.96 10.04
C CYS A 62 -2.88 -1.91 10.12
N LEU A 63 -2.72 -3.16 9.69
CA LEU A 63 -3.78 -4.18 9.76
C LEU A 63 -4.11 -4.57 11.21
N ASN A 64 -3.10 -4.73 12.06
CA ASN A 64 -3.31 -4.95 13.49
C ASN A 64 -4.03 -3.76 14.14
N MET A 65 -3.62 -2.53 13.81
CA MET A 65 -4.28 -1.33 14.32
C MET A 65 -5.74 -1.24 13.86
N LYS A 66 -6.01 -1.57 12.59
CA LYS A 66 -7.37 -1.64 12.04
C LYS A 66 -8.24 -2.66 12.78
N GLU A 67 -7.65 -3.77 13.21
CA GLU A 67 -8.37 -4.78 14.01
C GLU A 67 -8.72 -4.26 15.41
N VAL A 68 -7.82 -3.51 16.05
CA VAL A 68 -8.07 -2.88 17.37
C VAL A 68 -9.13 -1.79 17.28
N ILE A 69 -9.04 -0.92 16.28
CA ILE A 69 -10.04 0.15 16.04
C ILE A 69 -11.40 -0.45 15.69
N GLY A 70 -11.40 -1.61 15.04
CA GLY A 70 -12.60 -2.26 14.55
C GLY A 70 -13.09 -1.68 13.23
N GLN A 71 -14.35 -1.95 12.89
CA GLN A 71 -14.94 -1.45 11.65
C GLN A 71 -15.37 0.01 11.79
N THR A 72 -14.69 0.87 11.05
CA THR A 72 -15.14 2.25 10.85
C THR A 72 -16.34 2.26 9.91
N GLN A 73 -17.42 2.93 10.31
CA GLN A 73 -18.55 3.16 9.42
C GLN A 73 -18.09 4.02 8.23
N THR A 74 -18.23 3.47 7.03
CA THR A 74 -18.14 4.23 5.80
C THR A 74 -19.57 4.55 5.33
N ASP A 75 -19.81 5.82 5.00
CA ASP A 75 -21.11 6.34 4.55
C ASP A 75 -22.25 6.23 5.60
N ARG A 76 -23.50 6.39 5.18
CA ARG A 76 -24.72 6.24 6.00
C ARG A 76 -25.29 4.82 5.95
N LYS A 77 -24.43 3.79 5.89
CA LYS A 77 -24.85 2.37 5.79
C LYS A 77 -25.26 1.75 7.13
N GLY A 78 -24.97 2.41 8.25
CA GLY A 78 -25.25 1.92 9.59
C GLY A 78 -24.25 0.85 10.08
N LEU A 79 -24.34 0.52 11.36
CA LEU A 79 -23.49 -0.49 12.00
C LEU A 79 -23.88 -1.90 11.52
N GLY A 80 -22.88 -2.76 11.30
CA GLY A 80 -23.10 -4.16 10.93
C GLY A 80 -23.38 -4.43 9.44
N SER A 81 -23.36 -3.41 8.59
CA SER A 81 -23.55 -3.56 7.13
C SER A 81 -22.44 -4.38 6.47
N SER A 82 -21.20 -4.31 6.97
CA SER A 82 -20.07 -5.12 6.51
C SER A 82 -19.62 -6.11 7.58
N LYS A 83 -19.35 -7.36 7.15
CA LYS A 83 -18.64 -8.34 7.97
C LYS A 83 -17.18 -8.28 7.57
N ALA A 84 -16.33 -7.80 8.47
CA ALA A 84 -14.89 -7.83 8.25
C ALA A 84 -14.25 -8.92 9.08
N LYS A 85 -13.37 -9.67 8.43
CA LYS A 85 -12.51 -10.64 9.10
C LYS A 85 -11.27 -9.91 9.62
N GLY A 86 -10.94 -10.14 10.89
CA GLY A 86 -9.73 -9.59 11.51
C GLY A 86 -8.49 -10.26 10.92
N TRP A 87 -7.42 -9.49 10.71
CA TRP A 87 -6.19 -10.00 10.08
C TRP A 87 -5.54 -11.12 10.91
N SER A 88 -5.59 -10.99 12.25
CA SER A 88 -5.07 -12.01 13.16
C SER A 88 -5.79 -13.36 13.02
N LYS A 89 -7.09 -13.34 12.69
CA LYS A 89 -7.98 -14.50 12.55
C LYS A 89 -7.97 -15.12 11.16
N THR A 90 -7.13 -14.61 10.26
CA THR A 90 -6.96 -15.16 8.91
C THR A 90 -5.67 -15.93 8.79
N GLU A 91 -5.68 -16.92 7.91
CA GLU A 91 -4.56 -17.82 7.69
C GLU A 91 -4.28 -18.01 6.20
N GLY A 92 -3.07 -18.49 5.90
CA GLY A 92 -2.65 -18.87 4.56
C GLY A 92 -2.75 -17.75 3.52
N LYS A 93 -3.46 -18.02 2.43
CA LYS A 93 -3.59 -17.11 1.29
C LYS A 93 -4.32 -15.82 1.62
N GLU A 94 -5.42 -15.90 2.38
CA GLU A 94 -6.26 -14.74 2.70
C GLU A 94 -5.48 -13.70 3.51
N LYS A 95 -4.68 -14.15 4.47
CA LYS A 95 -3.81 -13.28 5.28
C LYS A 95 -2.80 -12.52 4.42
N ARG A 96 -2.19 -13.21 3.45
CA ARG A 96 -1.23 -12.62 2.50
C ARG A 96 -1.91 -11.61 1.59
N ASP A 97 -3.07 -11.97 1.03
CA ASP A 97 -3.82 -11.10 0.12
C ASP A 97 -4.20 -9.79 0.83
N MET A 98 -4.67 -9.84 2.08
CA MET A 98 -4.92 -8.64 2.88
C MET A 98 -3.67 -7.78 3.12
N THR A 99 -2.52 -8.40 3.39
CA THR A 99 -1.25 -7.67 3.54
C THR A 99 -0.82 -7.00 2.24
N ILE A 100 -0.93 -7.70 1.11
CA ILE A 100 -0.56 -7.18 -0.21
C ILE A 100 -1.50 -6.05 -0.64
N ASP A 101 -2.81 -6.21 -0.40
CA ASP A 101 -3.81 -5.18 -0.69
C ASP A 101 -3.56 -3.92 0.14
N LYS A 102 -3.13 -4.07 1.40
CA LYS A 102 -2.76 -2.91 2.22
C LYS A 102 -1.49 -2.22 1.71
N VAL A 103 -0.46 -2.97 1.33
CA VAL A 103 0.75 -2.40 0.68
C VAL A 103 0.37 -1.66 -0.60
N ARG A 104 -0.54 -2.23 -1.39
CA ARG A 104 -1.03 -1.60 -2.62
C ARG A 104 -1.76 -0.28 -2.31
N GLN A 105 -2.65 -0.25 -1.32
CA GLN A 105 -3.34 0.97 -0.88
C GLN A 105 -2.36 2.06 -0.42
N GLU A 106 -1.38 1.72 0.42
CA GLU A 106 -0.38 2.68 0.91
C GLU A 106 0.47 3.25 -0.24
N GLU A 107 0.78 2.45 -1.26
CA GLU A 107 1.46 2.94 -2.47
C GLU A 107 0.54 3.80 -3.35
N PHE A 108 -0.78 3.63 -3.30
CA PHE A 108 -1.71 4.59 -3.92
C PHE A 108 -1.75 5.90 -3.14
N GLU A 109 -1.96 5.85 -1.82
CA GLU A 109 -2.05 7.02 -0.92
C GLU A 109 -0.80 7.91 -0.98
N LYS A 110 0.40 7.31 -0.86
CA LYS A 110 1.70 8.04 -0.98
C LYS A 110 1.85 8.77 -2.32
N ASN A 111 1.18 8.32 -3.37
CA ASN A 111 1.20 8.98 -4.68
C ASN A 111 0.11 10.05 -4.83
N PHE A 112 -0.97 9.98 -4.05
CA PHE A 112 -2.04 10.99 -4.04
C PHE A 112 -1.66 12.21 -3.22
N GLU A 113 -0.93 12.04 -2.12
CA GLU A 113 -0.39 13.14 -1.29
C GLU A 113 0.61 14.05 -2.05
N GLY A 114 1.06 13.63 -3.23
CA GLY A 114 1.82 14.46 -4.16
C GLY A 114 0.98 15.39 -5.04
N ARG A 115 -0.35 15.36 -4.95
CA ARG A 115 -1.21 16.46 -5.43
C ARG A 115 -1.42 17.40 -4.25
N PRO A 116 -1.10 18.70 -4.35
CA PRO A 116 -1.62 19.64 -3.37
C PRO A 116 -3.14 19.44 -3.36
N ALA A 117 -3.72 19.26 -2.18
CA ALA A 117 -5.16 19.37 -2.03
C ALA A 117 -5.53 20.71 -2.65
N THR A 118 -6.22 20.70 -3.80
CA THR A 118 -6.80 21.92 -4.34
C THR A 118 -7.77 22.36 -3.27
N SER A 119 -7.33 23.32 -2.48
CA SER A 119 -8.09 23.86 -1.38
C SER A 119 -9.39 24.36 -1.99
N GLN A 120 -10.52 23.94 -1.41
CA GLN A 120 -11.86 24.37 -1.76
C GLN A 120 -12.03 25.93 -1.71
N THR A 121 -10.97 26.64 -1.34
CA THR A 121 -10.83 28.09 -1.33
C THR A 121 -10.81 28.74 -2.72
N GLU A 122 -10.40 28.05 -3.79
CA GLU A 122 -10.38 28.65 -5.14
C GLU A 122 -11.77 28.75 -5.79
N ILE A 123 -12.73 27.91 -5.37
CA ILE A 123 -14.08 27.92 -5.94
C ILE A 123 -14.92 29.08 -5.38
N LEU A 124 -14.63 29.54 -4.16
CA LEU A 124 -15.37 30.64 -3.53
C LEU A 124 -14.91 32.04 -3.97
N GLN A 125 -13.69 32.17 -4.52
CA GLN A 125 -13.19 33.48 -4.98
C GLN A 125 -13.65 33.85 -6.40
N SER A 126 -14.17 32.89 -7.18
CA SER A 126 -14.68 33.15 -8.53
C SER A 126 -16.16 33.54 -8.57
N THR A 127 -16.88 33.38 -7.45
CA THR A 127 -18.29 33.79 -7.35
C THR A 127 -18.47 35.24 -6.88
N ASP A 128 -17.46 35.81 -6.19
CA ASP A 128 -17.53 37.17 -5.66
C ASP A 128 -17.15 38.25 -6.69
N SER A 129 -16.50 37.87 -7.79
CA SER A 129 -16.13 38.76 -8.90
C SER A 129 -17.20 38.91 -10.00
N ASN A 130 -18.40 38.34 -9.81
CA ASN A 130 -19.54 38.47 -10.74
C ASN A 130 -20.72 39.27 -10.14
N MET A 131 -20.46 40.05 -9.09
CA MET A 131 -21.43 40.95 -8.44
C MET A 131 -20.92 42.41 -8.33
N GLU A 132 -20.10 42.83 -9.28
CA GLU A 132 -19.93 44.26 -9.64
C GLU A 132 -20.33 44.50 -11.10
#